data_AF-A0A378YPQ4-F1
#
_entry.id   AF-A0A378YPQ4-F1
#
_cell.length_a   1.000
_cell.length_b   1.000
_cell.length_c   1.000
_cell.angle_alpha   90.00
_cell.angle_beta   90.00
_cell.angle_gamma   90.00
#
_symmetry.space_group_name_H-M   'P 1'
#
loop_
_entity.id
_entity.type
_entity.pdbx_description
1 polymer ?
#
loop_
_entity_poly.entity_id
_entity_poly.type
_entity_poly.pdbx_seq_one_letter_code
_entity_poly.pdbx_strand_id
1 'polypeptide(L)'
;MIYRIVSSTAAPGGDISDAFAPPSSASDNPLLQTMARASDQMERLRTQVDQWMASTRARMADASQARQWIATLDRMHRRLVRDGALEPLPDALRDFAVRQGLLSSSQASSGFDASSVRSLKTSLTSMVSGASESSTVEQIELRQFLSSYENALTLNNAVIAKLRDIMGKIVASL
;
A
#
# COMPACT_ATOMS: atom_id res chain seq x y z
N MET A 1 25.23 -34.97 0.92
CA MET A 1 24.78 -36.30 1.38
C MET A 1 25.61 -36.67 2.60
N ILE A 2 24.95 -37.21 3.63
CA ILE A 2 25.50 -37.89 4.82
C ILE A 2 25.87 -37.01 6.03
N TYR A 3 24.93 -36.99 6.97
CA TYR A 3 25.14 -36.70 8.39
C TYR A 3 25.93 -37.84 9.05
N ARG A 4 26.88 -37.50 9.94
CA ARG A 4 27.36 -38.45 10.95
C ARG A 4 27.42 -37.78 12.32
N ILE A 5 26.49 -38.24 13.16
CA ILE A 5 26.46 -38.08 14.60
C ILE A 5 27.55 -39.00 15.17
N VAL A 6 28.44 -38.48 15.99
CA VAL A 6 29.27 -39.28 16.90
C VAL A 6 28.98 -38.77 18.30
N SER A 7 28.24 -39.58 19.05
CA SER A 7 28.17 -39.50 20.50
C SER A 7 29.06 -40.62 21.07
N SER A 8 29.82 -40.28 22.11
CA SER A 8 30.52 -41.13 23.11
C SER A 8 31.92 -40.55 23.31
N THR A 9 32.41 -40.21 24.51
CA THR A 9 32.31 -40.93 25.78
C THR A 9 32.71 -39.96 26.92
N ALA A 10 32.06 -40.05 28.07
CA ALA A 10 32.38 -39.29 29.27
C ALA A 10 33.64 -39.81 29.98
N ALA A 11 34.46 -38.90 30.52
CA ALA A 11 35.24 -39.13 31.73
C ALA A 11 35.42 -37.79 32.50
N PRO A 12 35.48 -37.82 33.84
CA PRO A 12 35.20 -36.67 34.70
C PRO A 12 36.50 -35.96 35.13
N GLY A 13 36.51 -34.64 35.08
CA GLY A 13 37.63 -33.83 35.55
C GLY A 13 37.20 -32.36 35.57
N GLY A 14 37.25 -31.76 36.76
CA GLY A 14 36.57 -30.51 37.06
C GLY A 14 37.02 -29.29 36.27
N ASP A 15 36.07 -28.41 36.00
CA ASP A 15 36.13 -27.04 36.47
C ASP A 15 34.70 -26.48 36.47
N ILE A 16 34.13 -26.31 37.65
CA ILE A 16 32.86 -25.60 37.85
C ILE A 16 33.20 -24.11 37.73
N SER A 17 33.34 -23.64 36.50
CA SER A 17 33.27 -22.20 36.22
C SER A 17 31.81 -21.79 36.35
N ASP A 18 31.39 -21.57 37.59
CA ASP A 18 30.14 -20.92 37.90
C ASP A 18 30.22 -19.44 37.46
N ALA A 19 29.20 -19.05 36.72
CA ALA A 19 28.62 -17.72 36.61
C ALA A 19 29.54 -16.48 36.64
N PHE A 20 29.75 -15.89 35.45
CA PHE A 20 29.05 -14.64 35.14
C PHE A 20 29.05 -14.39 33.62
N ALA A 21 28.22 -15.13 32.88
CA ALA A 21 27.71 -14.54 31.65
C ALA A 21 26.84 -13.35 32.10
N PRO A 22 27.12 -12.10 31.70
CA PRO A 22 26.19 -11.02 32.00
C PRO A 22 24.84 -11.46 31.43
N PRO A 23 23.74 -11.34 32.18
CA PRO A 23 22.44 -11.62 31.60
C PRO A 23 22.34 -10.67 30.42
N SER A 24 22.29 -11.24 29.21
CA SER A 24 21.92 -10.51 28.01
C SER A 24 20.43 -10.23 28.14
N SER A 25 20.06 -9.40 29.14
CA SER A 25 18.72 -8.94 29.38
C SER A 25 18.41 -7.90 28.31
N ALA A 26 18.18 -8.39 27.10
CA ALA A 26 17.26 -7.76 26.18
C ALA A 26 15.86 -7.80 26.84
N SER A 27 15.67 -6.92 27.83
CA SER A 27 14.41 -6.59 28.49
C SER A 27 13.45 -7.77 28.74
N ASP A 28 13.61 -8.47 29.87
CA ASP A 28 12.59 -9.38 30.44
C ASP A 28 11.35 -8.63 30.97
N ASN A 29 11.14 -7.38 30.56
CA ASN A 29 9.98 -6.59 30.97
C ASN A 29 8.84 -6.81 29.94
N PRO A 30 7.80 -7.59 30.27
CA PRO A 30 6.71 -7.90 29.35
C PRO A 30 5.92 -6.65 28.92
N LEU A 31 5.93 -5.58 29.72
CA LEU A 31 5.33 -4.29 29.36
C LEU A 31 6.15 -3.57 28.27
N LEU A 32 7.48 -3.59 28.35
CA LEU A 32 8.32 -2.99 27.31
C LEU A 32 8.23 -3.78 26.00
N GLN A 33 8.13 -5.11 26.06
CA GLN A 33 7.92 -5.94 24.87
C GLN A 33 6.55 -5.70 24.23
N THR A 34 5.49 -5.56 25.02
CA THR A 34 4.15 -5.27 24.50
C THR A 34 4.06 -3.86 23.90
N MET A 35 4.74 -2.88 24.50
CA MET A 35 4.86 -1.54 23.92
C MET A 35 5.64 -1.53 22.60
N ALA A 36 6.78 -2.22 22.55
CA ALA A 36 7.57 -2.33 21.32
C ALA A 36 6.73 -2.96 20.20
N ARG A 37 6.03 -4.06 20.48
CA ARG A 37 5.12 -4.69 19.51
C ARG A 37 3.96 -3.79 19.09
N ALA A 38 3.36 -3.04 20.01
CA ALA A 38 2.30 -2.11 19.68
C ALA A 38 2.82 -0.97 18.78
N SER A 39 4.02 -0.45 19.05
CA SER A 39 4.66 0.58 18.23
C SER A 39 4.97 0.07 16.82
N ASP A 40 5.50 -1.15 16.68
CA ASP A 40 5.76 -1.77 15.38
C ASP A 40 4.46 -1.98 14.58
N GLN A 41 3.37 -2.36 15.24
CA GLN A 41 2.07 -2.51 14.61
C GLN A 41 1.51 -1.18 14.10
N MET A 42 1.64 -0.11 14.88
CA MET A 42 1.22 1.24 14.48
C MET A 42 2.04 1.75 13.29
N GLU A 43 3.36 1.53 13.27
CA GLU A 43 4.21 1.97 12.16
C GLU A 43 3.90 1.21 10.86
N ARG A 44 3.61 -0.09 10.95
CA ARG A 44 3.15 -0.88 9.79
C ARG A 44 1.81 -0.39 9.27
N LEU A 45 0.86 -0.11 10.16
CA LEU A 45 -0.46 0.41 9.77
C LEU A 45 -0.32 1.78 9.09
N ARG A 46 0.50 2.67 9.65
CA ARG A 46 0.82 3.96 9.04
C ARG A 46 1.40 3.80 7.63
N THR A 47 2.39 2.92 7.47
CA THR A 47 3.01 2.66 6.17
C THR A 47 1.99 2.15 5.15
N GLN A 48 1.10 1.24 5.55
CA GLN A 48 0.03 0.73 4.68
C GLN A 48 -0.95 1.83 4.28
N VAL A 49 -1.33 2.72 5.21
CA VAL A 49 -2.20 3.87 4.93
C VAL A 49 -1.52 4.83 3.96
N ASP A 50 -0.24 5.14 4.15
CA ASP A 50 0.50 6.04 3.27
C ASP A 50 0.60 5.47 1.84
N GLN A 51 0.88 4.17 1.72
CA GLN A 51 0.91 3.48 0.41
C GLN A 51 -0.47 3.46 -0.26
N TRP A 52 -1.52 3.15 0.50
CA TRP A 52 -2.89 3.15 -0.01
C TRP A 52 -3.35 4.56 -0.41
N MET A 53 -3.01 5.60 0.37
CA MET A 53 -3.31 6.98 0.00
C MET A 53 -2.57 7.40 -1.27
N ALA A 54 -1.31 6.99 -1.43
CA ALA A 54 -0.53 7.28 -2.63
C ALA A 54 -1.15 6.62 -3.87
N SER A 55 -1.54 5.34 -3.78
CA SER A 55 -2.16 4.62 -4.89
C SER A 55 -3.54 5.19 -5.25
N THR A 56 -4.33 5.58 -4.25
CA THR A 56 -5.64 6.20 -4.43
C THR A 56 -5.53 7.59 -5.06
N ARG A 57 -4.56 8.41 -4.66
CA ARG A 57 -4.28 9.70 -5.33
C ARG A 57 -3.84 9.51 -6.79
N ALA A 58 -2.99 8.51 -7.08
CA ALA A 58 -2.57 8.21 -8.44
C ALA A 58 -3.77 7.80 -9.32
N ARG A 59 -4.63 6.91 -8.83
CA ARG A 59 -5.86 6.49 -9.54
C ARG A 59 -6.81 7.66 -9.82
N MET A 60 -6.99 8.57 -8.85
CA MET A 60 -7.81 9.78 -9.06
C MET A 60 -7.21 10.71 -10.10
N ALA A 61 -5.89 10.91 -10.09
CA ALA A 61 -5.19 11.71 -11.09
C ALA A 61 -5.39 11.11 -12.49
N ASP A 62 -5.19 9.80 -12.64
CA ASP A 62 -5.40 9.09 -13.91
C ASP A 62 -6.85 9.18 -14.41
N ALA A 63 -7.83 9.01 -13.52
CA ALA A 63 -9.24 9.16 -13.86
C ALA A 63 -9.59 10.60 -14.28
N SER A 64 -9.00 11.60 -13.61
CA SER A 64 -9.20 13.00 -13.98
C SER A 64 -8.61 13.31 -15.37
N GLN A 65 -7.43 12.78 -15.65
CA GLN A 65 -6.75 12.93 -16.93
C GLN A 65 -7.53 12.22 -18.05
N ALA A 66 -8.05 11.01 -17.79
CA ALA A 66 -8.91 10.29 -18.72
C ALA A 66 -10.19 11.06 -19.09
N ARG A 67 -10.82 11.75 -18.13
CA ARG A 67 -11.99 12.61 -18.41
C ARG A 67 -11.64 13.76 -19.36
N GLN A 68 -10.48 14.40 -19.19
CA GLN A 68 -10.00 15.45 -20.09
C GLN A 68 -9.74 14.90 -21.51
N TRP A 69 -9.20 13.68 -21.59
CA TRP A 69 -8.97 13.00 -22.86
C TRP A 69 -10.25 12.59 -23.57
N ILE A 70 -11.28 12.13 -22.86
CA ILE A 70 -12.60 11.84 -23.43
C ILE A 70 -13.17 13.08 -24.14
N ALA A 71 -13.09 14.27 -23.51
CA ALA A 71 -13.53 15.52 -24.12
C ALA A 71 -12.71 15.92 -25.37
N THR A 72 -11.45 15.50 -25.44
CA THR A 72 -10.57 15.73 -26.60
C THR A 72 -10.89 14.76 -27.73
N LEU A 73 -11.06 13.48 -27.41
CA LEU A 73 -11.49 12.45 -28.37
C LEU A 73 -12.87 12.74 -28.95
N ASP A 74 -13.79 13.34 -28.20
CA ASP A 74 -15.09 13.78 -28.71
C ASP A 74 -14.99 14.93 -29.73
N ARG A 75 -13.97 15.78 -29.61
CA ARG A 75 -13.70 16.81 -30.62
C ARG A 75 -13.07 16.21 -31.87
N MET A 76 -12.10 15.30 -31.71
CA MET A 76 -11.49 14.56 -32.82
C MET A 76 -12.52 13.72 -33.58
N HIS A 77 -13.34 12.93 -32.88
CA HIS A 77 -14.36 12.09 -33.50
C HIS A 77 -15.32 12.91 -34.38
N ARG A 78 -15.76 14.08 -33.91
CA ARG A 78 -16.63 14.97 -34.70
C ARG A 78 -15.95 15.52 -35.96
N ARG A 79 -14.64 15.81 -35.89
CA ARG A 79 -13.85 16.23 -37.06
C ARG A 79 -13.66 15.08 -38.04
N LEU A 80 -13.28 13.91 -37.56
CA LEU A 80 -13.07 12.71 -38.37
C LEU A 80 -14.35 12.25 -39.07
N VAL A 81 -15.52 12.35 -38.41
CA VAL A 81 -16.81 12.04 -39.04
C VAL A 81 -17.18 13.05 -40.14
N ARG A 82 -16.72 14.30 -40.02
CA ARG A 82 -16.98 15.36 -41.01
C ARG A 82 -16.02 15.30 -42.20
N ASP A 83 -14.74 15.11 -41.92
CA ASP A 83 -13.66 15.26 -42.90
C ASP A 83 -13.19 13.90 -43.47
N GLY A 84 -13.52 12.78 -42.80
CA GLY A 84 -13.23 11.41 -43.25
C GLY A 84 -11.74 11.03 -43.28
N ALA A 85 -10.84 11.93 -42.88
CA ALA A 85 -9.40 11.72 -42.91
C ALA A 85 -8.91 10.91 -41.70
N LEU A 86 -7.74 10.26 -41.82
CA LEU A 86 -7.01 9.68 -40.70
C LEU A 86 -6.21 10.79 -40.01
N GLU A 87 -6.36 10.94 -38.69
CA GLU A 87 -5.61 11.92 -37.90
C GLU A 87 -4.76 11.21 -36.84
N PRO A 88 -3.48 11.59 -36.66
CA PRO A 88 -2.66 11.04 -35.59
C PRO A 88 -3.17 11.49 -34.22
N LEU A 89 -3.04 10.62 -33.21
CA LEU A 89 -3.35 10.97 -31.84
C LEU A 89 -2.39 12.06 -31.31
N PRO A 90 -2.87 13.00 -30.46
CA PRO A 90 -2.00 13.90 -29.71
C PRO A 90 -0.96 13.12 -28.91
N ASP A 91 0.30 13.56 -28.91
CA ASP A 91 1.40 12.79 -28.29
C ASP A 91 1.16 12.50 -26.81
N ALA A 92 0.67 13.49 -26.04
CA ALA A 92 0.35 13.30 -24.63
C ALA A 92 -0.80 12.30 -24.38
N LEU A 93 -1.75 12.16 -25.32
CA LEU A 93 -2.80 11.13 -25.25
C LEU A 93 -2.24 9.75 -25.62
N ARG A 94 -1.34 9.70 -26.60
CA ARG A 94 -0.65 8.48 -27.02
C ARG A 94 0.14 7.89 -25.84
N ASP A 95 0.96 8.70 -25.19
CA ASP A 95 1.76 8.29 -24.04
C ASP A 95 0.90 7.84 -22.86
N PHE A 96 -0.21 8.54 -22.63
CA PHE A 96 -1.17 8.15 -21.60
C PHE A 96 -1.83 6.80 -21.92
N ALA A 97 -2.29 6.60 -23.15
CA ALA A 97 -2.95 5.36 -23.56
C ALA A 97 -1.99 4.16 -23.53
N VAL A 98 -0.72 4.34 -23.92
CA VAL A 98 0.32 3.30 -23.81
C VAL A 98 0.64 3.00 -22.34
N ARG A 99 0.80 4.04 -21.50
CA ARG A 99 1.06 3.87 -20.05
C ARG A 99 -0.06 3.10 -19.34
N GLN A 100 -1.31 3.38 -19.70
CA GLN A 100 -2.49 2.71 -19.14
C GLN A 100 -2.79 1.35 -19.81
N GLY A 101 -1.95 0.90 -20.75
CA GLY A 101 -2.13 -0.37 -21.47
C GLY A 101 -3.35 -0.42 -22.40
N LEU A 102 -3.93 0.74 -22.74
CA LEU A 102 -5.11 0.84 -23.61
C LEU A 102 -4.75 0.67 -25.09
N LEU A 103 -3.51 0.99 -25.45
CA LEU A 103 -2.96 0.86 -26.80
C LEU A 103 -1.56 0.26 -26.74
N SER A 104 -1.23 -0.56 -27.74
CA SER A 104 0.16 -0.97 -27.98
C SER A 104 0.94 0.18 -28.62
N SER A 105 2.25 0.29 -28.34
CA SER A 105 3.10 1.35 -28.89
C SER A 105 3.02 1.45 -30.43
N SER A 106 2.85 0.32 -31.13
CA SER A 106 2.68 0.25 -32.58
C SER A 106 1.34 0.84 -33.07
N GLN A 107 0.25 0.60 -32.34
CA GLN A 107 -1.08 1.16 -32.63
C GLN A 107 -1.13 2.66 -32.32
N ALA A 108 -0.37 3.08 -31.31
CA ALA A 108 -0.30 4.46 -30.88
C ALA A 108 0.34 5.36 -31.97
N SER A 109 1.24 4.81 -32.77
CA SER A 109 1.93 5.50 -33.89
C SER A 109 1.17 5.53 -35.22
N SER A 110 0.06 4.79 -35.37
CA SER A 110 -0.75 4.83 -36.60
C SER A 110 -1.73 6.01 -36.62
N GLY A 111 -2.23 6.37 -37.81
CA GLY A 111 -3.36 7.30 -37.95
C GLY A 111 -4.66 6.67 -37.45
N PHE A 112 -5.51 7.46 -36.80
CA PHE A 112 -6.76 6.99 -36.22
C PHE A 112 -7.95 7.48 -37.04
N ASP A 113 -8.90 6.59 -37.26
CA ASP A 113 -10.19 6.85 -37.89
C ASP A 113 -11.28 7.10 -36.84
N ALA A 114 -12.49 7.45 -37.29
CA ALA A 114 -13.61 7.73 -36.38
C ALA A 114 -13.97 6.52 -35.49
N SER A 115 -13.79 5.29 -35.99
CA SER A 115 -14.13 4.07 -35.27
C SER A 115 -13.13 3.75 -34.14
N SER A 116 -11.83 3.82 -34.43
CA SER A 116 -10.76 3.61 -33.45
C SER A 116 -10.78 4.66 -32.33
N VAL A 117 -11.06 5.94 -32.64
CA VAL A 117 -11.27 7.00 -31.65
C VAL A 117 -12.46 6.68 -30.73
N ARG A 118 -13.55 6.11 -31.27
CA ARG A 118 -14.72 5.73 -30.49
C ARG A 118 -14.44 4.53 -29.57
N SER A 119 -13.68 3.55 -30.05
CA SER A 119 -13.24 2.41 -29.23
C SER A 119 -12.36 2.88 -28.08
N LEU A 120 -11.36 3.74 -28.35
CA LEU A 120 -10.50 4.31 -27.33
C LEU A 120 -11.30 5.12 -26.28
N LYS A 121 -12.26 5.94 -26.74
CA LYS A 121 -13.17 6.66 -25.84
C LYS A 121 -13.92 5.70 -24.92
N THR A 122 -14.42 4.59 -25.46
CA THR A 122 -15.17 3.58 -24.69
C THR A 122 -14.28 2.95 -23.62
N SER A 123 -13.05 2.59 -23.96
CA SER A 123 -12.07 2.05 -23.00
C SER A 123 -11.74 3.07 -21.90
N LEU A 124 -11.50 4.34 -22.24
CA LEU A 124 -11.28 5.40 -21.25
C LEU A 124 -12.51 5.63 -20.35
N THR A 125 -13.71 5.56 -20.93
CA THR A 125 -14.95 5.72 -20.17
C THR A 125 -15.13 4.58 -19.17
N SER A 126 -14.85 3.34 -19.58
CA SER A 126 -14.86 2.17 -18.70
C SER A 126 -13.86 2.32 -17.54
N MET A 127 -12.65 2.81 -17.82
CA MET A 127 -11.64 3.08 -16.79
C MET A 127 -12.11 4.14 -15.77
N VAL A 128 -12.74 5.22 -16.23
CA VAL A 128 -13.30 6.27 -15.35
C VAL A 128 -14.47 5.75 -14.51
N SER A 129 -15.34 4.92 -15.10
CA SER A 129 -16.45 4.29 -14.38
C SER A 129 -15.96 3.34 -13.30
N GLY A 130 -14.96 2.50 -13.61
CA GLY A 130 -14.32 1.61 -12.62
C GLY A 130 -13.69 2.36 -11.46
N ALA A 131 -13.12 3.55 -11.70
CA ALA A 131 -12.62 4.43 -10.64
C ALA A 131 -13.74 4.99 -9.73
N SER A 132 -14.96 5.16 -10.27
CA SER A 132 -16.11 5.67 -9.50
C SER A 132 -16.75 4.56 -8.66
N GLU A 133 -16.82 3.32 -9.17
CA GLU A 133 -17.23 2.14 -8.39
C GLU A 133 -16.21 1.80 -7.29
N SER A 134 -14.91 1.97 -7.59
CA SER A 134 -13.83 1.92 -6.60
C SER A 134 -14.04 2.93 -5.47
N SER A 135 -14.68 4.07 -5.69
CA SER A 135 -14.93 5.07 -4.63
C SER A 135 -15.80 4.53 -3.48
N THR A 136 -16.81 3.70 -3.77
CA THR A 136 -17.62 3.01 -2.74
C THR A 136 -16.82 1.98 -1.96
N VAL A 137 -15.96 1.22 -2.66
CA VAL A 137 -15.05 0.25 -2.03
C VAL A 137 -14.01 0.97 -1.17
N GLU A 138 -13.44 2.06 -1.67
CA GLU A 138 -12.51 2.93 -0.96
C GLU A 138 -13.13 3.59 0.27
N GLN A 139 -14.41 3.96 0.23
CA GLN A 139 -15.14 4.44 1.40
C GLN A 139 -15.32 3.35 2.47
N ILE A 140 -15.55 2.10 2.07
CA ILE A 140 -15.63 0.96 2.99
C ILE A 140 -14.26 0.67 3.59
N GLU A 141 -13.21 0.64 2.76
CA GLU A 141 -11.82 0.47 3.22
C GLU A 141 -11.42 1.59 4.19
N LEU A 142 -11.71 2.86 3.86
CA LEU A 142 -11.48 4.00 4.76
C LEU A 142 -12.15 3.83 6.11
N ARG A 143 -13.40 3.36 6.15
CA ARG A 143 -14.11 3.11 7.41
C ARG A 143 -13.46 1.99 8.21
N GLN A 144 -13.02 0.93 7.55
CA GLN A 144 -12.34 -0.19 8.19
C GLN A 144 -10.95 0.21 8.70
N PHE A 145 -10.24 1.07 7.96
CA PHE A 145 -8.97 1.66 8.38
C PHE A 145 -9.13 2.64 9.56
N LEU A 146 -10.12 3.55 9.52
CA LEU A 146 -10.45 4.43 10.64
C LEU A 146 -10.78 3.63 11.90
N SER A 147 -11.62 2.61 11.77
CA SER A 147 -12.00 1.73 12.88
C SER A 147 -10.79 1.02 13.48
N SER A 148 -9.86 0.50 12.65
CA SER A 148 -8.65 -0.16 13.14
C SER A 148 -7.67 0.83 13.80
N TYR A 149 -7.54 2.05 13.28
CA TYR A 149 -6.74 3.11 13.88
C TYR A 149 -7.30 3.57 15.23
N GLU A 150 -8.60 3.80 15.35
CA GLU A 150 -9.26 4.15 16.63
C GLU A 150 -9.08 3.06 17.68
N ASN A 151 -9.16 1.78 17.26
CA ASN A 151 -8.95 0.65 18.16
C ASN A 151 -7.49 0.56 18.63
N ALA A 152 -6.52 0.80 17.74
CA ALA A 152 -5.10 0.87 18.09
C ALA A 152 -4.79 2.05 19.03
N LEU A 153 -5.41 3.22 18.81
CA LEU A 153 -5.29 4.39 19.67
C LEU A 153 -5.84 4.12 21.07
N THR A 154 -6.99 3.45 21.15
CA THR A 154 -7.62 3.04 22.42
C THR A 154 -6.72 2.08 23.18
N LEU A 155 -6.16 1.08 22.50
CA LEU A 155 -5.21 0.14 23.10
C LEU A 155 -3.96 0.86 23.63
N ASN A 156 -3.39 1.77 22.85
CA ASN A 156 -2.22 2.55 23.28
C ASN A 156 -2.52 3.38 24.54
N ASN A 157 -3.64 4.11 24.54
CA ASN A 157 -4.08 4.88 25.71
C ASN A 157 -4.28 4.00 26.96
N ALA A 158 -4.85 2.81 26.80
CA ALA A 158 -5.02 1.85 27.90
C ALA A 158 -3.67 1.35 28.46
N VAL A 159 -2.70 1.08 27.58
CA VAL A 159 -1.35 0.66 27.97
C VAL A 159 -0.61 1.79 28.71
N ILE A 160 -0.69 3.04 28.22
CA ILE A 160 -0.11 4.21 28.91
C ILE A 160 -0.73 4.39 30.29
N ALA A 161 -2.06 4.29 30.40
CA ALA A 161 -2.75 4.39 31.69
C ALA A 161 -2.28 3.30 32.67
N LYS A 162 -2.12 2.07 32.18
CA LYS A 162 -1.63 0.96 33.00
C LYS A 162 -0.19 1.15 33.47
N LEU A 163 0.69 1.69 32.62
CA LEU A 163 2.05 2.05 33.05
C LEU A 163 2.05 3.12 34.12
N ARG A 164 1.19 4.14 34.01
CA ARG A 164 1.09 5.18 35.03
C ARG A 164 0.62 4.62 36.37
N ASP A 165 -0.35 3.69 36.36
CA ASP A 165 -0.81 2.99 37.56
C ASP A 165 0.30 2.13 38.20
N ILE A 166 1.05 1.40 37.39
CA ILE A 166 2.17 0.58 37.88
C ILE A 166 3.30 1.45 38.43
N MET A 167 3.69 2.53 37.73
CA MET A 167 4.66 3.50 38.25
C MET A 167 4.18 4.15 39.56
N GLY A 168 2.89 4.50 39.65
CA GLY A 168 2.29 5.04 40.86
C GLY A 168 2.39 4.08 42.04
N LYS A 169 2.12 2.78 41.80
CA LYS A 169 2.26 1.73 42.82
C LYS A 169 3.71 1.52 43.25
N ILE A 170 4.65 1.55 42.31
CA ILE A 170 6.08 1.43 42.62
C ILE A 170 6.55 2.60 43.47
N VAL A 171 6.23 3.84 43.07
CA VAL A 171 6.58 5.05 43.81
C VAL A 171 5.92 5.10 45.19
N ALA A 172 4.68 4.62 45.32
CA ALA A 172 3.99 4.56 46.61
C ALA A 172 4.46 3.40 47.51
N SER A 173 5.19 2.42 46.96
CA SER A 173 5.77 1.29 47.70
C SER A 173 7.22 1.51 48.11
N LEU A 174 7.85 2.61 47.66
CA LEU A 174 9.10 3.15 48.20
C LEU A 174 8.80 4.10 49.36
#